data_AF-A0A4S0QEK7-F1
#
_entry.id   AF-A0A4S0QEK7-F1
#
_cell.length_a   1.000
_cell.length_b   1.000
_cell.length_c   1.000
_cell.angle_alpha   90.00
_cell.angle_beta   90.00
_cell.angle_gamma   90.00
#
_symmetry.space_group_name_H-M   'P 1'
#
loop_
_entity.id
_entity.type
_entity.pdbx_description
1 polymer ?
#
loop_
_entity_poly.entity_id
_entity_poly.type
_entity_poly.pdbx_seq_one_letter_code
_entity_poly.pdbx_strand_id
1 'polypeptide(L)'
;HGGALGWVAMITFGSIYALVPWMWKRPAIYSPKLVEVHFWLALSGTIVYVFSMWNSGIIQGLMWRTYNENGTLAYSFLDTVEAMHPYYIARTFGGLLFLLGA
;
A
#
# COMPACT_ATOMS: atom_id res chain seq x y z
N HIS A 1 -3.75 -0.59 -5.76
CA HIS A 1 -3.15 -1.22 -4.57
C HIS A 1 -4.10 -1.33 -3.39
N GLY A 2 -4.99 -0.37 -3.13
CA GLY A 2 -6.02 -0.52 -2.08
C GLY A 2 -6.78 -1.85 -2.13
N GLY A 3 -7.32 -2.23 -3.30
CA GLY A 3 -7.97 -3.54 -3.46
C GLY A 3 -7.02 -4.74 -3.61
N ALA A 4 -5.83 -4.56 -4.17
CA ALA A 4 -4.89 -5.68 -4.35
C ALA A 4 -4.29 -6.14 -3.00
N LEU A 5 -3.80 -5.19 -2.20
CA LEU A 5 -3.18 -5.47 -0.89
C LEU A 5 -4.24 -5.62 0.21
N GLY A 6 -5.24 -4.74 0.24
CA GLY A 6 -6.25 -4.71 1.30
C GLY A 6 -7.34 -5.79 1.17
N TRP A 7 -7.59 -6.30 -0.04
CA TRP A 7 -8.64 -7.31 -0.27
C TRP A 7 -8.06 -8.64 -0.75
N VAL A 8 -7.46 -8.67 -1.94
CA VAL A 8 -7.01 -9.94 -2.56
C VAL A 8 -5.94 -10.63 -1.72
N ALA A 9 -4.90 -9.90 -1.32
CA ALA A 9 -3.81 -10.47 -0.54
C ALA A 9 -4.27 -10.91 0.85
N MET A 10 -5.04 -10.09 1.57
CA MET A 10 -5.56 -10.43 2.90
C MET A 10 -6.45 -11.70 2.89
N ILE A 11 -7.37 -11.83 1.93
CA ILE A 11 -8.21 -13.02 1.80
C ILE A 11 -7.36 -14.25 1.44
N THR A 12 -6.39 -14.09 0.54
CA THR A 12 -5.50 -15.18 0.13
C THR A 12 -4.67 -15.68 1.32
N PHE A 13 -4.04 -14.79 2.09
CA PHE A 13 -3.29 -15.16 3.30
C PHE A 13 -4.18 -15.81 4.36
N GLY A 14 -5.37 -15.24 4.62
CA GLY A 14 -6.34 -15.83 5.54
C GLY A 14 -6.77 -17.26 5.12
N SER A 15 -6.98 -17.47 3.83
CA SER A 15 -7.31 -18.79 3.27
C SER A 15 -6.16 -19.78 3.44
N ILE A 16 -4.91 -19.35 3.20
CA ILE A 16 -3.71 -20.17 3.41
C ILE A 16 -3.58 -20.55 4.89
N TYR A 17 -3.79 -19.61 5.81
CA TYR A 17 -3.71 -19.88 7.25
C TYR A 17 -4.73 -20.92 7.73
N ALA A 18 -5.90 -21.02 7.08
CA ALA A 18 -6.88 -22.06 7.36
C ALA A 18 -6.55 -23.40 6.66
N LEU A 19 -6.12 -23.35 5.40
CA LEU A 19 -5.87 -24.55 4.58
C LEU A 19 -4.62 -25.33 5.00
N VAL A 20 -3.54 -24.65 5.39
CA VAL A 20 -2.26 -25.30 5.70
C VAL A 20 -2.39 -26.31 6.86
N PRO A 21 -3.00 -25.98 8.02
CA PRO A 21 -3.23 -26.97 9.08
C PRO A 21 -4.08 -28.16 8.62
N TRP A 22 -5.11 -27.94 7.81
CA TRP A 22 -5.98 -29.01 7.32
C TRP A 22 -5.25 -29.99 6.41
N MET A 23 -4.45 -29.49 5.46
CA MET A 23 -3.66 -30.34 4.57
C MET A 23 -2.61 -31.17 5.33
N TRP A 24 -1.98 -30.58 6.35
CA TRP A 24 -0.99 -31.27 7.19
C TRP A 24 -1.61 -32.06 8.36
N LYS A 25 -2.95 -32.14 8.44
CA LYS A 25 -3.69 -32.81 9.54
C LYS A 25 -3.22 -32.34 10.92
N ARG A 26 -2.88 -31.05 11.05
CA ARG A 26 -2.48 -30.40 12.30
C ARG A 26 -3.68 -29.68 12.93
N PRO A 27 -3.78 -29.66 14.27
CA PRO A 27 -4.91 -29.02 14.96
C PRO A 27 -4.90 -27.49 14.82
N ALA A 28 -3.74 -26.88 14.60
CA ALA A 28 -3.59 -25.44 14.42
C ALA A 28 -2.28 -25.11 13.70
N ILE A 29 -2.12 -23.83 13.34
CA ILE A 29 -0.86 -23.26 12.85
C ILE A 29 0.19 -23.22 13.97
N TYR A 30 1.47 -23.23 13.60
CA TYR A 30 2.58 -23.26 14.56
C TYR A 30 2.53 -22.16 15.62
N SER A 31 2.15 -20.93 15.24
CA SER A 31 2.01 -19.82 16.18
C SER A 31 0.90 -18.85 15.73
N PRO A 32 -0.22 -18.77 16.46
CA PRO A 32 -1.24 -17.76 16.23
C PRO A 32 -0.71 -16.32 16.37
N LYS A 33 0.31 -16.12 17.23
CA LYS A 33 0.93 -14.80 17.42
C LYS A 33 1.65 -14.30 16.17
N LEU A 34 2.27 -15.18 15.39
CA LEU A 34 2.90 -14.81 14.12
C LEU A 34 1.87 -14.36 13.08
N VAL A 35 0.70 -15.01 13.06
CA VAL A 35 -0.41 -14.60 12.18
C VAL A 35 -0.91 -13.21 12.54
N GLU A 36 -1.00 -12.90 13.84
CA GLU A 36 -1.37 -11.57 14.32
C GLU A 36 -0.31 -10.51 13.94
N VAL A 37 0.97 -10.82 14.08
CA VAL A 37 2.07 -9.93 13.64
C VAL A 37 2.01 -9.69 12.13
N HIS A 38 1.83 -10.74 11.32
CA HIS A 38 1.62 -10.61 9.87
C HIS A 38 0.44 -9.69 9.58
N PHE A 39 -0.68 -9.89 10.26
CA PHE A 39 -1.89 -9.07 10.06
C PHE A 39 -1.61 -7.59 10.31
N TRP A 40 -0.95 -7.25 11.43
CA TRP A 40 -0.64 -5.85 11.75
C TRP A 40 0.39 -5.23 10.79
N LEU A 41 1.39 -5.99 10.35
CA LEU A 41 2.36 -5.54 9.34
C LEU A 41 1.70 -5.31 7.98
N ALA A 42 0.87 -6.25 7.52
CA ALA A 42 0.12 -6.14 6.28
C ALA A 42 -0.89 -4.98 6.31
N LEU A 43 -1.60 -4.80 7.43
CA LEU A 43 -2.57 -3.71 7.61
C LEU A 43 -1.88 -2.35 7.62
N SER A 44 -0.84 -2.18 8.44
CA SER A 44 -0.09 -0.92 8.53
C SER A 44 0.58 -0.57 7.19
N GLY A 45 1.22 -1.53 6.53
CA GLY A 45 1.81 -1.34 5.20
C GLY A 45 0.78 -0.91 4.16
N THR A 46 -0.39 -1.55 4.15
CA THR A 46 -1.50 -1.18 3.24
C THR A 46 -2.01 0.22 3.49
N ILE A 47 -2.19 0.61 4.76
CA ILE A 47 -2.63 1.95 5.15
C ILE A 47 -1.63 3.00 4.67
N VAL A 48 -0.34 2.84 5.00
CA VAL A 48 0.73 3.77 4.56
C VAL A 48 0.74 3.90 3.03
N TYR A 49 0.60 2.77 2.33
CA TYR A 49 0.57 2.75 0.87
C TYR A 49 -0.61 3.57 0.31
N VAL A 50 -1.82 3.32 0.81
CA VAL A 50 -3.04 4.00 0.34
C VAL A 50 -2.98 5.49 0.63
N PHE A 51 -2.58 5.89 1.84
CA PHE A 51 -2.44 7.29 2.20
C PHE A 51 -1.40 8.02 1.35
N SER A 52 -0.24 7.39 1.11
CA SER A 52 0.78 7.97 0.22
C SER A 52 0.22 8.21 -1.18
N MET A 53 -0.36 7.18 -1.80
CA MET A 53 -0.85 7.27 -3.18
C MET A 53 -2.03 8.21 -3.34
N TRP A 54 -2.88 8.36 -2.31
CA TRP A 54 -4.01 9.28 -2.38
C TRP A 54 -3.54 10.73 -2.40
N ASN A 55 -2.63 11.10 -1.49
CA ASN A 55 -2.03 12.43 -1.47
C ASN A 55 -1.30 12.74 -2.78
N SER A 56 -0.52 11.77 -3.26
CA SER A 56 0.21 11.89 -4.53
C SER A 56 -0.74 12.13 -5.71
N GLY A 57 -1.86 11.40 -5.78
CA GLY A 57 -2.86 11.57 -6.84
C GLY A 57 -3.58 12.92 -6.79
N ILE A 58 -3.90 13.42 -5.58
CA ILE A 58 -4.51 14.74 -5.40
C ILE A 58 -3.56 15.84 -5.88
N ILE A 59 -2.29 15.79 -5.47
CA ILE A 59 -1.29 16.81 -5.84
C ILE A 59 -1.01 16.79 -7.35
N GLN A 60 -0.81 15.63 -7.96
CA GLN A 60 -0.66 15.54 -9.42
C GLN A 60 -1.87 16.11 -10.14
N GLY A 61 -3.07 15.72 -9.71
CA GLY A 61 -4.31 16.22 -10.32
C GLY A 61 -4.52 17.72 -10.14
N LEU A 62 -4.03 18.31 -9.05
CA LEU A 62 -4.05 19.76 -8.83
C LEU A 62 -3.03 20.45 -9.74
N MET A 63 -1.77 20.03 -9.71
CA MET A 63 -0.70 20.65 -10.49
C MET A 63 -0.98 20.63 -12.00
N TRP A 64 -1.55 19.53 -12.52
CA TRP A 64 -1.92 19.44 -13.94
C TRP A 64 -3.11 20.31 -14.35
N ARG A 65 -3.92 20.78 -13.39
CA ARG A 65 -5.07 21.66 -13.66
C ARG A 65 -4.84 23.12 -13.25
N THR A 66 -3.76 23.43 -12.56
CA THR A 66 -3.48 24.80 -12.10
C THR A 66 -3.00 25.64 -13.28
N TYR A 67 -3.80 26.63 -13.65
CA TYR A 67 -3.43 27.67 -14.59
C TYR A 67 -3.09 28.94 -13.81
N ASN A 68 -2.04 29.64 -14.26
CA ASN A 68 -1.69 30.96 -13.74
C ASN A 68 -2.68 32.02 -14.25
N GLU A 69 -2.64 33.22 -13.67
CA GLU A 69 -3.50 34.37 -14.06
C GLU A 69 -3.38 34.73 -15.56
N ASN A 70 -2.27 34.34 -16.21
CA ASN A 70 -2.02 34.53 -17.64
C ASN A 70 -2.58 33.40 -18.53
N GLY A 71 -3.29 32.41 -17.98
CA GLY A 71 -3.87 31.30 -18.74
C GLY A 71 -2.89 30.20 -19.17
N THR A 72 -1.62 30.27 -18.72
CA THR A 72 -0.61 29.23 -18.95
C THR A 72 -0.58 28.22 -17.81
N LEU A 73 -0.07 27.00 -18.03
CA LEU A 73 0.14 26.04 -16.94
C LEU A 73 1.08 26.61 -15.89
N ALA A 74 0.69 26.47 -14.62
CA ALA A 74 1.47 26.97 -13.49
C ALA A 74 2.68 26.10 -13.16
N TYR A 75 2.61 24.81 -13.48
CA TYR A 75 3.64 23.82 -13.19
C TYR A 75 4.04 23.06 -14.44
N SER A 76 5.34 22.83 -14.61
CA SER A 76 5.84 21.93 -15.64
C SER A 76 5.62 20.47 -15.23
N PHE A 77 5.67 19.55 -16.19
CA PHE A 77 5.58 18.12 -15.88
C PHE A 77 6.72 17.67 -14.94
N LEU A 78 7.92 18.25 -15.08
CA LEU A 78 9.07 17.91 -14.25
C LEU A 78 8.82 18.26 -12.77
N ASP A 79 8.22 19.41 -12.50
CA ASP A 79 7.87 19.85 -11.14
C ASP A 79 6.88 18.88 -10.48
N THR A 80 5.95 18.34 -11.27
CA THR A 80 5.02 17.32 -10.77
C THR A 80 5.71 16.00 -10.43
N VAL A 81 6.80 15.64 -11.11
CA VAL A 81 7.57 14.43 -10.80
C VAL A 81 8.42 14.64 -9.54
N GLU A 82 9.03 15.81 -9.39
CA GLU A 82 9.84 16.15 -8.21
C GLU A 82 8.99 16.21 -6.93
N ALA A 83 7.82 16.85 -6.98
CA ALA A 83 6.86 16.88 -5.88
C ALA A 83 6.38 15.49 -5.42
N MET A 84 6.52 14.49 -6.30
CA MET A 84 6.04 13.12 -6.07
C MET A 84 7.06 12.19 -5.43
N HIS A 85 8.33 12.56 -5.44
CA HIS A 85 9.43 11.79 -4.87
C HIS A 85 9.18 11.32 -3.42
N PRO A 86 8.74 12.16 -2.45
CA PRO A 86 8.50 11.70 -1.08
C PRO A 86 7.39 10.66 -0.99
N TYR A 87 6.36 10.73 -1.84
CA TYR A 87 5.27 9.76 -1.86
C TYR A 87 5.74 8.40 -2.38
N TYR A 88 6.64 8.37 -3.38
CA TYR A 88 7.22 7.11 -3.87
C TYR A 88 8.10 6.42 -2.82
N ILE A 89 8.82 7.18 -1.99
CA ILE A 89 9.56 6.63 -0.84
C ILE A 89 8.58 6.01 0.17
N ALA A 90 7.55 6.76 0.58
CA ALA A 90 6.54 6.28 1.53
C ALA A 90 5.80 5.04 1.01
N ARG A 91 5.52 4.99 -0.29
CA ARG A 91 4.93 3.83 -0.98
C ARG A 91 5.84 2.60 -0.87
N THR A 92 7.13 2.78 -1.13
CA THR A 92 8.12 1.69 -1.06
C THR A 92 8.25 1.15 0.35
N PHE A 93 8.25 2.05 1.34
CA PHE A 93 8.24 1.69 2.76
C PHE A 93 6.98 0.89 3.16
N GLY A 94 5.79 1.34 2.74
CA GLY A 94 4.55 0.62 2.97
C GLY A 94 4.53 -0.76 2.32
N GLY A 95 5.08 -0.89 1.10
CA GLY A 95 5.24 -2.18 0.43
C GLY A 95 6.25 -3.11 1.12
N LEU A 96 7.35 -2.56 1.64
CA LEU A 96 8.34 -3.30 2.43
C LEU A 96 7.75 -3.86 3.72
N LEU A 97 6.95 -3.07 4.45
CA LEU A 97 6.25 -3.55 5.65
C LEU A 97 5.31 -4.73 5.34
N PHE A 98 4.61 -4.66 4.20
CA PHE A 98 3.76 -5.74 3.73
C PHE A 98 4.58 -6.99 3.40
N LEU A 99 5.73 -6.83 2.73
CA LEU A 99 6.61 -7.93 2.34
C LEU A 99 7.33 -8.57 3.52
N LEU A 100 7.65 -7.79 4.57
CA LEU A 100 8.19 -8.30 5.83
C LEU A 100 7.16 -9.08 6.65
N GLY A 101 5.87 -8.80 6.45
CA GLY A 101 4.80 -9.56 7.08
C GLY A 101 4.58 -10.93 6.44
N ALA A 102 4.70 -11.02 5.11
CA ALA A 102 4.42 -12.20 4.29
C ALA A 102 5.39 -13.36 4.52
#